data_AF-A0A545SQ20-F1
#
_entry.id   AF-A0A545SQ20-F1
#
_cell.length_a   1.000
_cell.length_b   1.000
_cell.length_c   1.000
_cell.angle_alpha   90.00
_cell.angle_beta   90.00
_cell.angle_gamma   90.00
#
_symmetry.space_group_name_H-M   'P 1'
#
loop_
_entity.id
_entity.type
_entity.pdbx_description
1 polymer ?
#
loop_
_entity_poly.entity_id
_entity_poly.type
_entity_poly.pdbx_seq_one_letter_code
_entity_poly.pdbx_strand_id
1 'polypeptide(L)'
;MNRINKVTRVNFAGGLIGLIAGSSKGKIQKAIMDENAEGWNFVEYIPDQPNLIIYVLRLLLLMLTLGLWTLSTGYLFVFEKPR
;
A
#
# COMPACT_ATOMS: atom_id res chain seq x y z
N MET A 1 -28.44 11.47 -0.47
CA MET A 1 -27.88 10.25 0.16
C MET A 1 -26.61 10.64 0.89
N ASN A 2 -26.55 10.46 2.21
CA ASN A 2 -25.35 10.77 2.99
C ASN A 2 -24.37 9.59 2.86
N ARG A 3 -23.12 9.84 2.50
CA ARG A 3 -22.07 8.81 2.36
C ARG A 3 -21.00 9.03 3.42
N ILE A 4 -20.44 7.96 3.96
CA ILE A 4 -19.25 8.00 4.80
C ILE A 4 -18.05 7.50 4.00
N ASN A 5 -16.88 8.11 4.20
CA ASN A 5 -15.65 7.78 3.48
C ASN A 5 -14.60 7.23 4.45
N LYS A 6 -13.82 6.25 3.99
CA LYS A 6 -12.68 5.66 4.70
C LYS A 6 -11.47 5.65 3.77
N VAL A 7 -10.29 5.93 4.31
CA VAL A 7 -9.02 5.85 3.58
C VAL A 7 -8.13 4.82 4.25
N THR A 8 -7.71 3.81 3.50
CA THR A 8 -6.84 2.72 3.99
C THR A 8 -5.54 2.72 3.19
N ARG A 9 -4.39 2.69 3.89
CA ARG A 9 -3.07 2.61 3.24
C ARG A 9 -2.65 1.16 3.05
N VAL A 10 -2.29 0.81 1.81
CA VAL A 10 -1.69 -0.47 1.46
C VAL A 10 -0.19 -0.26 1.21
N ASN A 11 0.64 -0.72 2.14
CA ASN A 11 2.11 -0.65 2.02
C ASN A 11 2.68 -1.90 1.38
N PHE A 12 3.84 -1.80 0.73
CA PHE A 12 4.55 -2.95 0.16
C PHE A 12 5.97 -3.04 0.70
N ALA A 13 6.49 -4.27 0.77
CA ALA A 13 7.90 -4.49 1.00
C ALA A 13 8.64 -4.45 -0.35
N GLY A 14 9.85 -3.91 -0.35
CA GLY A 14 10.78 -3.88 -1.47
C GLY A 14 12.06 -4.67 -1.17
N GLY A 15 13.06 -4.53 -2.05
CA GLY A 15 14.31 -5.30 -1.98
C GLY A 15 14.18 -6.66 -2.65
N LEU A 16 15.22 -7.48 -2.57
CA LEU A 16 15.23 -8.84 -3.14
C LEU A 16 14.05 -9.68 -2.64
N ILE A 17 13.71 -9.58 -1.35
CA ILE A 17 12.55 -10.28 -0.77
C ILE A 17 11.24 -9.77 -1.39
N GLY A 18 11.11 -8.46 -1.58
CA GLY A 18 9.93 -7.87 -2.22
C GLY A 18 9.76 -8.33 -3.67
N LEU A 19 10.86 -8.55 -4.40
CA LEU A 19 10.84 -9.03 -5.79
C LEU A 19 10.37 -10.48 -5.92
N ILE A 20 10.79 -11.35 -5.00
CA ILE A 20 10.50 -12.80 -5.08
C ILE A 20 9.22 -13.21 -4.34
N ALA A 21 8.88 -12.52 -3.25
CA ALA A 21 7.78 -12.91 -2.36
C ALA A 21 6.60 -11.92 -2.37
N GLY A 22 6.75 -10.73 -2.97
CA GLY A 22 5.74 -9.69 -2.97
C GLY A 22 4.81 -9.74 -4.19
N SER A 23 3.69 -10.48 -4.13
CA SER A 23 2.61 -10.31 -5.11
C SER A 23 1.80 -9.05 -4.81
N SER A 24 2.10 -7.94 -5.49
CA SER A 24 1.37 -6.68 -5.35
C SER A 24 -0.13 -6.84 -5.61
N LYS A 25 -0.49 -7.65 -6.61
CA LYS A 25 -1.89 -7.95 -6.94
C LYS A 25 -2.61 -8.65 -5.80
N GLY A 26 -2.01 -9.69 -5.22
CA GLY A 26 -2.63 -10.45 -4.13
C GLY A 26 -2.88 -9.58 -2.90
N LYS A 27 -1.93 -8.69 -2.56
CA LYS A 27 -2.08 -7.78 -1.43
C LYS A 27 -3.18 -6.74 -1.64
N ILE A 28 -3.25 -6.17 -2.85
CA ILE A 28 -4.31 -5.22 -3.24
C ILE A 28 -5.68 -5.90 -3.18
N GLN A 29 -5.79 -7.08 -3.79
CA GLN A 29 -7.04 -7.83 -3.81
C GLN A 29 -7.50 -8.18 -2.40
N LYS A 30 -6.58 -8.64 -1.54
CA LYS A 30 -6.89 -8.93 -0.14
C LYS A 30 -7.40 -7.68 0.60
N ALA A 31 -6.70 -6.55 0.49
CA ALA A 31 -7.12 -5.31 1.14
C ALA A 31 -8.52 -4.86 0.69
N ILE A 32 -8.82 -4.95 -0.61
CA ILE A 32 -10.14 -4.63 -1.15
C ILE A 32 -11.19 -5.62 -0.62
N MET A 33 -10.90 -6.93 -0.60
CA MET A 33 -11.84 -7.94 -0.11
C MET A 33 -12.15 -7.78 1.37
N ASP A 34 -11.14 -7.50 2.20
CA ASP A 34 -11.30 -7.27 3.63
C ASP A 34 -12.23 -6.07 3.90
N GLU A 35 -12.06 -4.97 3.16
CA GLU A 35 -12.91 -3.77 3.27
C GLU A 35 -14.33 -4.01 2.70
N ASN A 36 -14.47 -4.76 1.60
CA ASN A 36 -15.77 -5.15 1.07
C ASN A 36 -16.56 -6.03 2.06
N ALA A 37 -15.89 -6.88 2.84
CA ALA A 37 -16.54 -7.70 3.87
C ALA A 37 -17.15 -6.85 5.00
N GLU A 38 -16.60 -5.66 5.25
CA GLU A 38 -17.17 -4.65 6.17
C GLU A 38 -18.29 -3.79 5.52
N GLY A 39 -18.57 -4.02 4.24
CA GLY A 39 -19.59 -3.31 3.46
C GLY A 39 -19.10 -1.98 2.89
N TRP A 40 -17.79 -1.76 2.78
CA TRP A 40 -17.21 -0.61 2.10
C TRP A 40 -17.10 -0.88 0.60
N ASN A 41 -17.44 0.13 -0.22
CA ASN A 41 -17.27 0.09 -1.66
C ASN A 41 -15.97 0.81 -2.06
N PHE A 42 -15.15 0.18 -2.89
CA PHE A 42 -13.93 0.81 -3.41
C PHE A 42 -14.28 1.89 -4.44
N VAL A 43 -13.66 3.07 -4.31
CA VAL A 43 -13.91 4.22 -5.19
C VAL A 43 -12.69 4.49 -6.05
N GLU A 44 -11.56 4.77 -5.41
CA GLU A 44 -10.34 5.19 -6.09
C GLU A 44 -9.09 4.84 -5.29
N TYR A 45 -7.95 4.89 -5.97
CA TYR A 45 -6.64 4.80 -5.33
C TYR A 45 -5.80 6.02 -5.68
N ILE A 46 -4.99 6.45 -4.71
CA ILE A 46 -4.03 7.53 -4.86
C ILE A 46 -2.64 6.94 -4.60
N PRO A 47 -1.71 6.96 -5.58
CA PRO A 47 -0.34 6.51 -5.36
C PRO A 47 0.36 7.45 -4.37
N ASP A 48 1.04 6.88 -3.38
CA ASP A 48 1.89 7.70 -2.51
C ASP A 48 3.02 8.32 -3.35
N GLN A 49 3.26 9.62 -3.16
CA GLN A 49 4.38 10.33 -3.78
C GLN A 49 5.53 10.42 -2.78
N PRO A 50 6.53 9.51 -2.83
CA PRO A 50 7.66 9.57 -1.92
C PRO A 50 8.50 10.82 -2.20
N ASN A 51 8.87 11.52 -1.13
CA ASN A 51 9.82 12.63 -1.19
C ASN A 51 11.27 12.12 -1.22
N LEU A 52 12.22 13.02 -1.46
CA LEU A 52 13.65 12.69 -1.54
C LEU A 52 14.18 11.99 -0.28
N ILE A 53 13.69 12.39 0.90
CA ILE A 53 14.07 11.80 2.19
C ILE A 53 13.71 10.30 2.24
N ILE A 54 12.53 9.94 1.74
CA ILE A 54 12.09 8.53 1.68
C ILE A 54 13.01 7.73 0.76
N TYR A 55 13.45 8.29 -0.37
CA TYR A 55 14.40 7.61 -1.26
C TYR A 55 15.76 7.37 -0.60
N VAL A 56 16.28 8.36 0.13
CA VAL A 56 17.54 8.22 0.88
C VAL A 56 17.40 7.13 1.96
N LEU A 57 16.30 7.13 2.71
CA LEU A 57 16.03 6.08 3.71
C LEU A 57 15.95 4.69 3.08
N ARG A 58 15.29 4.55 1.92
CA ARG A 58 15.22 3.28 1.19
C ARG A 58 16.59 2.77 0.80
N LEU A 59 17.47 3.66 0.32
CA LEU A 59 18.85 3.32 -0.04
C LEU A 59 19.64 2.87 1.19
N LEU A 60 19.52 3.59 2.31
CA LEU A 60 20.15 3.22 3.57
C LEU A 60 19.71 1.84 4.05
N LEU A 61 18.40 1.55 4.02
CA LEU A 61 17.86 0.24 4.38
C LEU A 61 18.35 -0.86 3.45
N LEU A 62 18.45 -0.61 2.14
CA LEU A 62 19.03 -1.57 1.22
C LEU A 62 20.50 -1.83 1.54
N MET A 63 21.31 -0.80 1.83
CA MET A 63 22.71 -1.02 2.20
C MET A 63 22.84 -1.82 3.50
N LEU A 64 22.05 -1.47 4.53
CA LEU A 64 22.07 -2.16 5.82
C LEU A 64 21.56 -3.60 5.74
N THR A 65 20.61 -3.88 4.85
CA THR A 65 20.05 -5.24 4.65
C THR A 65 20.76 -5.99 3.53
N LEU A 66 21.88 -5.48 3.00
CA LEU A 66 22.60 -6.07 1.86
C LEU A 66 21.70 -6.32 0.63
N GLY A 67 20.75 -5.42 0.41
CA GLY A 67 19.78 -5.45 -0.68
C GLY A 67 18.56 -6.34 -0.43
N LEU A 68 18.46 -6.99 0.72
CA LEU A 68 17.41 -7.96 1.00
C LEU A 68 16.04 -7.31 1.20
N TRP A 69 15.98 -6.17 1.89
CA TRP A 69 14.70 -5.59 2.31
C TRP A 69 14.70 -4.05 2.33
N THR A 70 13.61 -3.46 1.87
CA THR A 70 13.34 -2.02 2.03
C THR A 70 11.85 -1.72 2.02
N LEU A 71 11.48 -0.47 2.25
CA LEU A 71 10.11 0.01 2.11
C LEU A 71 9.83 0.30 0.63
N SER A 72 8.69 -0.16 0.11
CA SER A 72 8.23 0.19 -1.24
C SER A 72 7.11 1.24 -1.20
N THR A 73 6.73 1.77 -2.35
CA THR A 73 5.69 2.80 -2.45
C THR A 73 4.33 2.17 -2.21
N GLY A 74 3.57 2.75 -1.27
CA GLY A 74 2.21 2.33 -0.95
C GLY A 74 1.17 3.00 -1.84
N TYR A 75 -0.08 2.57 -1.67
CA TYR A 75 -1.25 3.23 -2.22
C TYR A 75 -2.22 3.59 -1.10
N LEU A 76 -2.87 4.74 -1.22
CA LEU A 76 -4.03 5.10 -0.41
C LEU A 76 -5.28 4.68 -1.16
N PHE A 77 -6.08 3.81 -0.57
CA PHE A 77 -7.34 3.37 -1.16
C PHE A 77 -8.48 4.11 -0.47
N VAL A 78 -9.35 4.71 -1.27
CA VAL A 78 -10.52 5.44 -0.81
C VAL A 78 -11.74 4.56 -0.99
N PHE A 79 -12.50 4.44 0.09
CA PHE A 79 -13.72 3.66 0.14
C PHE A 79 -14.90 4.52 0.59
N GLU A 80 -16.09 4.16 0.14
CA GLU A 80 -17.35 4.80 0.54
C GLU A 80 -18.37 3.77 1.03
N LYS A 81 -19.28 4.18 1.92
CA LYS A 81 -20.41 3.37 2.37
C LYS A 81 -21.63 4.27 2.57
N PRO A 82 -22.87 3.83 2.24
CA PRO A 82 -24.07 4.55 2.63
C PRO A 82 -24.14 4.64 4.15
N ARG A 83 -24.52 5.82 4.65
CA ARG A 83 -24.69 6.07 6.10
C ARG A 83 -25.91 5.35 6.65
#